data_AF-A0AAE9NKC4-F1
#
_entry.id   AF-A0AAE9NKC4-F1
#
_cell.length_a   1.000
_cell.length_b   1.000
_cell.length_c   1.000
_cell.angle_alpha   90.00
_cell.angle_beta   90.00
_cell.angle_gamma   90.00
#
_symmetry.space_group_name_H-M   'P 1'
#
loop_
_entity.id
_entity.type
_entity.pdbx_description
1 polymer ?
#
loop_
_entity_poly.entity_id
_entity_poly.type
_entity_poly.pdbx_seq_one_letter_code
_entity_poly.pdbx_strand_id
1 'polypeptide(L)'
;MSSTLELPAGWEYANGKKQQALLAEYQLELPTVHPLHGVDIDVIAYRDGNDDILLKHIQEADRVSVVHLTWAMQKEFANLPRMTFIGSFQGFVEWEYLMYGTEPEGD
;
A
#
# COMPACT_ATOMS: atom_id res chain seq x y z
N MET A 1 13.69 18.46 13.59
CA MET A 1 12.28 18.45 13.18
C MET A 1 11.92 17.00 12.94
N SER A 2 11.45 16.29 13.97
CA SER A 2 10.95 14.93 13.81
C SER A 2 9.55 15.06 13.24
N SER A 3 9.45 15.18 11.91
CA SER A 3 8.15 15.16 11.25
C SER A 3 7.54 13.79 11.51
N THR A 4 6.50 13.73 12.33
CA THR A 4 5.63 12.57 12.39
C THR A 4 5.11 12.37 10.97
N LEU A 5 5.56 11.31 10.31
CA LEU A 5 5.15 10.99 8.95
C LEU A 5 3.70 10.53 8.99
N GLU A 6 2.78 11.44 8.67
CA GLU A 6 1.36 11.16 8.57
C GLU A 6 1.02 10.58 7.19
N LEU A 7 -0.06 9.82 7.12
CA LEU A 7 -0.57 9.30 5.86
C LEU A 7 -1.12 10.44 4.97
N PRO A 8 -0.97 10.37 3.64
CA PRO A 8 -1.60 11.31 2.71
C PRO A 8 -3.13 11.31 2.82
N ALA A 9 -3.78 12.37 2.34
CA ALA A 9 -5.24 12.47 2.35
C ALA A 9 -5.91 11.28 1.61
N GLY A 10 -6.95 10.71 2.22
CA GLY A 10 -7.65 9.54 1.71
C GLY A 10 -7.03 8.19 2.08
N TRP A 11 -5.90 8.18 2.79
CA TRP A 11 -5.31 6.96 3.36
C TRP A 11 -5.66 6.81 4.84
N GLU A 12 -5.98 5.59 5.22
CA GLU A 12 -6.31 5.22 6.60
C GLU A 12 -5.38 4.10 7.09
N TYR A 13 -4.94 4.20 8.35
CA TYR A 13 -4.15 3.13 8.96
C TYR A 13 -4.99 1.87 9.09
N ALA A 14 -4.48 0.76 8.55
CA ALA A 14 -5.08 -0.55 8.73
C ALA A 14 -4.77 -1.02 10.16
N ASN A 15 -5.79 -1.34 10.95
CA ASN A 15 -5.61 -1.90 12.28
C ASN A 15 -6.58 -3.06 12.58
N GLY A 16 -6.17 -3.93 13.51
CA GLY A 16 -6.99 -5.03 14.01
C GLY A 16 -7.56 -5.92 12.91
N LYS A 17 -8.89 -6.02 12.84
CA LYS A 17 -9.59 -6.90 11.89
C LYS A 17 -9.42 -6.46 10.43
N LYS A 18 -9.33 -5.16 10.16
CA LYS A 18 -9.21 -4.63 8.79
C LYS A 18 -7.85 -4.97 8.20
N GLN A 19 -6.79 -4.80 9.00
CA GLN A 19 -5.44 -5.21 8.63
C GLN A 19 -5.37 -6.72 8.30
N GLN A 20 -5.96 -7.56 9.16
CA GLN A 20 -5.97 -9.00 8.95
C GLN A 20 -6.75 -9.41 7.70
N ALA A 21 -7.89 -8.78 7.42
CA ALA A 21 -8.68 -9.03 6.22
C ALA A 21 -7.90 -8.67 4.95
N LEU A 22 -7.36 -7.45 4.88
CA LEU A 22 -6.58 -6.98 3.73
C LEU A 22 -5.32 -7.83 3.49
N LEU A 23 -4.64 -8.26 4.56
CA LEU A 23 -3.48 -9.14 4.44
C LEU A 23 -3.89 -10.52 3.88
N ALA A 24 -5.01 -11.07 4.35
CA ALA A 24 -5.51 -12.35 3.86
C ALA A 24 -5.95 -12.28 2.39
N GLU A 25 -6.60 -11.18 1.99
CA GLU A 25 -6.98 -10.91 0.60
C GLU A 25 -5.76 -10.78 -0.30
N TYR A 26 -4.80 -9.93 0.09
CA TYR A 26 -3.53 -9.79 -0.62
C TYR A 26 -2.82 -11.14 -0.78
N GLN A 27 -2.72 -11.95 0.27
CA GLN A 27 -2.07 -13.27 0.21
C GLN A 27 -2.81 -14.26 -0.70
N LEU A 28 -4.14 -14.18 -0.77
CA LEU A 28 -4.96 -15.03 -1.61
C LEU A 28 -4.80 -14.67 -3.10
N GLU A 29 -4.71 -13.38 -3.40
CA GLU A 29 -4.59 -12.85 -4.76
C GLU A 29 -3.15 -12.90 -5.29
N LEU A 30 -2.15 -12.88 -4.40
CA LEU A 30 -0.73 -12.88 -4.76
C LEU A 30 -0.31 -14.18 -5.48
N PRO A 31 0.03 -14.14 -6.78
CA PRO A 31 0.50 -15.31 -7.48
C PRO A 31 1.94 -15.64 -7.07
N THR A 32 2.32 -16.92 -7.15
CA THR A 32 3.67 -17.40 -6.75
C THR A 32 4.82 -16.84 -7.58
N VAL A 33 4.50 -16.26 -8.75
CA VAL A 33 5.45 -15.60 -9.65
C VAL A 33 5.62 -14.10 -9.33
N HIS A 34 4.80 -13.55 -8.43
CA HIS A 34 4.87 -12.13 -8.07
C HIS A 34 6.17 -11.82 -7.32
N PRO A 35 6.83 -10.67 -7.58
CA PRO A 35 8.09 -10.30 -6.92
C PRO A 35 7.99 -10.17 -5.39
N LEU A 36 6.78 -9.98 -4.86
CA LEU A 36 6.52 -9.94 -3.42
C LEU A 36 6.16 -11.32 -2.81
N HIS A 37 6.10 -12.38 -3.61
CA HIS A 37 5.82 -13.71 -3.11
C HIS A 37 6.99 -14.21 -2.24
N GLY A 38 6.69 -14.55 -0.98
CA GLY A 38 7.70 -14.98 -0.01
C GLY A 38 8.45 -13.82 0.67
N VAL A 39 8.05 -12.56 0.44
CA VAL A 39 8.56 -11.41 1.18
C VAL A 39 7.73 -11.21 2.44
N ASP A 40 8.40 -11.08 3.59
CA ASP A 40 7.74 -10.72 4.85
C ASP A 40 7.29 -9.26 4.80
N ILE A 41 5.98 -9.07 4.84
CA ILE A 41 5.33 -7.76 4.75
C ILE A 41 4.16 -7.65 5.73
N ASP A 42 3.84 -6.42 6.11
CA ASP A 42 2.62 -6.07 6.85
C ASP A 42 1.80 -5.03 6.08
N VAL A 43 0.47 -5.15 6.11
CA VAL A 43 -0.42 -4.08 5.64
C VAL A 43 -0.50 -3.01 6.73
N ILE A 44 -0.05 -1.79 6.43
CA ILE A 44 -0.04 -0.69 7.41
C ILE A 44 -1.11 0.37 7.14
N ALA A 45 -1.56 0.50 5.89
CA ALA A 45 -2.60 1.44 5.51
C ALA A 45 -3.36 0.94 4.27
N TYR A 46 -4.53 1.50 4.04
CA TYR A 46 -5.32 1.33 2.83
C TYR A 46 -5.90 2.68 2.40
N ARG A 47 -6.21 2.84 1.12
CA ARG A 47 -6.88 4.02 0.61
C ARG A 47 -8.40 3.83 0.69
N ASP A 48 -9.11 4.78 1.25
CA ASP A 48 -10.57 4.76 1.24
C ASP A 48 -11.07 5.12 -0.17
N GLY A 49 -11.98 4.32 -0.71
CA GLY A 49 -12.55 4.50 -2.05
C GLY A 49 -11.67 4.10 -3.24
N ASN A 50 -10.46 3.58 -3.00
CA ASN A 50 -9.60 3.01 -4.04
C ASN A 50 -8.88 1.79 -3.46
N ASP A 51 -8.79 0.72 -4.23
CA ASP A 51 -8.38 -0.61 -3.77
C ASP A 51 -6.87 -0.74 -3.50
N ASP A 52 -6.21 0.37 -3.20
CA ASP A 52 -4.80 0.46 -2.91
C ASP A 52 -4.51 0.17 -1.43
N ILE A 53 -3.49 -0.65 -1.19
CA ILE A 53 -2.95 -0.94 0.13
C ILE A 53 -1.47 -0.57 0.21
N LEU A 54 -1.05 -0.11 1.39
CA LEU A 54 0.33 0.20 1.71
C LEU A 54 0.93 -0.94 2.51
N LEU A 55 1.95 -1.55 1.93
CA LEU A 55 2.69 -2.68 2.48
C LEU A 55 4.02 -2.19 3.06
N LYS A 56 4.34 -2.58 4.28
CA LYS A 56 5.64 -2.37 4.91
C LYS A 56 6.47 -3.65 4.81
N HIS A 57 7.72 -3.55 4.37
CA HIS A 57 8.64 -4.69 4.32
C HIS A 57 9.27 -4.88 5.71
N ILE A 58 9.10 -6.05 6.31
CA ILE A 58 9.57 -6.31 7.68
C ILE A 58 11.09 -6.37 7.73
N GLN A 59 11.72 -6.89 6.68
CA GLN A 59 13.18 -7.01 6.58
C GLN A 59 13.87 -5.66 6.28
N GLU A 60 13.13 -4.68 5.79
CA GLU A 60 13.64 -3.38 5.38
C GLU A 60 12.82 -2.27 6.04
N ALA A 61 13.26 -1.79 7.21
CA ALA A 61 12.47 -0.99 8.13
C ALA A 61 11.81 0.27 7.54
N ASP A 62 12.41 0.87 6.51
CA ASP A 62 11.93 2.07 5.84
C ASP A 62 11.24 1.79 4.49
N ARG A 63 11.30 0.55 3.99
CA ARG A 63 10.78 0.19 2.67
C ARG A 63 9.30 -0.10 2.72
N VAL A 64 8.57 0.57 1.84
CA VAL A 64 7.15 0.38 1.61
C VAL A 64 6.84 0.10 0.14
N SER A 65 5.68 -0.46 -0.12
CA SER A 65 5.15 -0.64 -1.47
C SER A 65 3.65 -0.37 -1.48
N VAL A 66 3.19 0.31 -2.52
CA VAL A 66 1.75 0.45 -2.78
C VAL A 66 1.35 -0.61 -3.79
N VAL A 67 0.31 -1.35 -3.45
CA VAL A 67 -0.26 -2.41 -4.28
C VAL A 67 -1.74 -2.15 -4.46
N HIS A 68 -2.20 -2.16 -5.71
CA HIS A 68 -3.61 -2.11 -6.06
C HIS A 68 -4.18 -3.53 -6.06
N LEU A 69 -5.07 -3.82 -5.11
CA LEU A 69 -5.87 -5.04 -5.09
C LEU A 69 -6.98 -4.94 -6.13
N THR A 70 -7.40 -6.08 -6.68
CA THR A 70 -8.49 -6.11 -7.66
C THR A 70 -9.79 -6.66 -7.06
N TRP A 71 -9.74 -7.17 -5.83
CA TRP A 71 -10.87 -7.82 -5.14
C TRP A 71 -11.51 -8.94 -5.96
N ALA A 72 -10.74 -9.57 -6.85
CA ALA A 72 -11.20 -10.66 -7.70
C ALA A 72 -11.52 -11.93 -6.89
N MET A 73 -11.06 -12.02 -5.62
CA MET A 73 -11.23 -13.19 -4.74
C MET A 73 -10.74 -14.50 -5.39
N GLN A 74 -9.82 -14.40 -6.34
CA GLN A 74 -9.23 -15.50 -7.09
C GLN A 74 -7.79 -15.13 -7.48
N LYS A 75 -6.92 -16.12 -7.66
CA LYS A 75 -5.54 -15.89 -8.12
C LYS A 75 -5.55 -15.18 -9.47
N GLU A 76 -4.83 -14.08 -9.55
CA GLU A 76 -4.73 -13.30 -10.78
C GLU A 76 -3.53 -13.68 -11.65
N PHE A 77 -3.52 -13.18 -12.89
CA PHE A 77 -2.41 -13.37 -13.83
C PHE A 77 -1.16 -12.62 -13.38
N ALA A 78 0.01 -13.07 -13.83
CA ALA A 78 1.37 -12.80 -13.32
C ALA A 78 1.76 -11.35 -12.92
N ASN A 79 1.02 -10.31 -13.32
CA ASN A 79 1.31 -8.90 -13.05
C ASN A 79 0.35 -8.24 -12.05
N LEU A 80 -0.55 -9.01 -11.43
CA LEU A 80 -1.49 -8.54 -10.43
C LEU A 80 -1.31 -9.31 -9.11
N PRO A 81 -1.55 -8.68 -7.95
CA PRO A 81 -1.99 -7.29 -7.78
C PRO A 81 -0.89 -6.28 -8.17
N ARG A 82 -1.28 -5.14 -8.76
CA ARG A 82 -0.32 -4.24 -9.43
C ARG A 82 0.45 -3.42 -8.41
N MET A 83 1.76 -3.57 -8.38
CA MET A 83 2.63 -2.67 -7.63
C MET A 83 2.72 -1.31 -8.35
N THR A 84 2.25 -0.25 -7.70
CA THR A 84 2.22 1.12 -8.24
C THR A 84 3.37 1.98 -7.71
N PHE A 85 3.91 1.64 -6.53
CA PHE A 85 5.04 2.33 -5.92
C PHE A 85 5.91 1.36 -5.10
N ILE A 86 7.23 1.60 -5.08
CA ILE A 86 8.17 0.96 -4.16
C ILE A 86 9.26 1.96 -3.77
N GLY A 87 9.51 2.13 -2.48
CA GLY A 87 10.46 3.13 -1.98
C GLY A 87 10.40 3.30 -0.48
N SER A 88 10.87 4.44 0.02
CA SER A 88 10.73 4.82 1.43
C SER A 88 9.31 5.27 1.76
N PHE A 89 8.92 5.26 3.04
CA PHE A 89 7.64 5.85 3.46
C PHE A 89 7.56 7.33 3.06
N GLN A 90 8.65 8.07 3.23
CA GLN A 90 8.71 9.47 2.80
C GLN A 90 8.51 9.60 1.28
N GLY A 91 9.17 8.75 0.49
CA GLY A 91 8.99 8.75 -0.97
C GLY A 91 7.56 8.42 -1.39
N PHE A 92 6.85 7.59 -0.62
CA PHE A 92 5.42 7.32 -0.85
C PHE A 92 4.58 8.59 -0.63
N VAL A 93 4.81 9.32 0.47
CA VAL A 93 4.09 10.58 0.75
C VAL A 93 4.33 11.60 -0.35
N GLU A 94 5.58 11.76 -0.79
CA GLU A 94 5.95 12.65 -1.89
C GLU A 94 5.32 12.23 -3.22
N TRP A 95 5.32 10.92 -3.52
CA TRP A 95 4.71 10.37 -4.72
C TRP A 95 3.19 10.59 -4.74
N GLU A 96 2.48 10.33 -3.64
CA GLU A 96 1.04 10.62 -3.52
C GLU A 96 0.75 12.11 -3.70
N TYR A 97 1.57 12.98 -3.10
CA TYR A 97 1.43 14.44 -3.27
C TYR A 97 1.61 14.87 -4.73
N LEU A 98 2.60 14.31 -5.45
CA LEU A 98 2.82 14.63 -6.86
C LEU A 98 1.71 14.10 -7.79
N MET A 99 1.11 12.96 -7.44
CA MET A 99 0.10 12.29 -8.28
C MET A 99 -1.33 12.78 -8.00
N TYR A 100 -1.66 13.05 -6.74
CA TYR A 100 -3.03 13.34 -6.27
C TYR A 100 -3.12 14.60 -5.41
N GLY A 101 -2.01 15.33 -5.22
CA GLY A 101 -2.01 16.60 -4.52
C GLY A 101 -2.87 17.62 -5.26
N THR A 102 -4.14 17.71 -4.85
CA THR A 102 -4.97 18.89 -5.04
C THR A 102 -4.17 20.09 -4.51
N GLU A 103 -4.10 21.16 -5.30
CA GLU A 103 -3.62 22.46 -4.84
C GLU A 103 -4.26 22.76 -3.48
N PRO A 104 -3.52 23.35 -2.50
CA PRO A 104 -4.19 23.85 -1.32
C PRO A 104 -5.31 24.79 -1.80
N GLU A 105 -6.56 24.53 -1.41
CA GLU A 105 -7.67 25.45 -1.68
C GLU A 105 -7.19 26.86 -1.32
N GLY A 106 -7.12 27.71 -2.34
CA GLY A 106 -6.53 29.03 -2.25
C GLY A 106 -7.37 29.97 -1.37
N ASP A 107 -6.63 30.76 -0.60
CA ASP A 107 -6.95 32.04 0.07
C ASP A 107 -8.30 32.18 0.80
#